data_AF-A0A2T9ZNJ4-F1
#
_entry.id   AF-A0A2T9ZNJ4-F1
#
_cell.length_a   1.000
_cell.length_b   1.000
_cell.length_c   1.000
_cell.angle_alpha   90.00
_cell.angle_beta   90.00
_cell.angle_gamma   90.00
#
_symmetry.space_group_name_H-M   'P 1'
#
loop_
_entity.id
_entity.type
_entity.pdbx_description
1 polymer ?
#
loop_
_entity_poly.entity_id
_entity_poly.type
_entity_poly.pdbx_seq_one_letter_code
_entity_poly.pdbx_strand_id
1 'polypeptide(L)' 'PYKWSIGEAPLSEVANVEKMMPMEFITDDGFGITAACKEYLYPLIKGEAYPPYTENGMPDYVTMKGIAVPRKLDTFEL' A
#
# COMPACT_ATOMS: atom_id res chain seq x y z
N PRO A 1 7.89 -11.79 -17.61
CA PRO A 1 7.49 -10.51 -16.98
C PRO A 1 6.54 -10.77 -15.80
N TYR A 2 6.63 -9.99 -14.72
CA TYR A 2 5.69 -10.07 -13.61
C TYR A 2 4.26 -9.75 -14.08
N LYS A 3 3.26 -10.49 -13.56
CA LYS A 3 1.84 -10.34 -13.88
C LYS A 3 1.04 -10.43 -12.58
N TRP A 4 -0.03 -9.66 -12.47
CA TRP A 4 -0.93 -9.67 -11.34
C TRP A 4 -2.39 -9.56 -11.81
N SER A 5 -3.31 -9.94 -10.93
CA SER A 5 -4.76 -9.82 -11.12
C SER A 5 -5.43 -9.47 -9.79
N ILE A 6 -6.67 -8.98 -9.85
CA ILE A 6 -7.50 -8.76 -8.67
C ILE A 6 -8.05 -10.11 -8.19
N GLY A 7 -8.15 -10.30 -6.88
CA GLY A 7 -8.72 -11.50 -6.25
C GLY A 7 -9.51 -11.14 -4.99
N GLU A 8 -10.07 -12.16 -4.33
CA GLU A 8 -10.89 -12.04 -3.12
C GLU A 8 -10.42 -13.03 -2.03
N ALA A 9 -10.66 -12.68 -0.76
CA ALA A 9 -10.38 -13.54 0.38
C ALA A 9 -11.44 -13.33 1.47
N PRO A 10 -11.90 -14.39 2.18
CA PRO A 10 -12.83 -14.27 3.30
C PRO A 10 -12.25 -13.46 4.47
N LEU A 11 -13.05 -12.61 5.10
CA LEU A 11 -12.62 -11.81 6.27
C LEU A 11 -12.10 -12.69 7.42
N SER A 12 -12.70 -13.86 7.62
CA SER A 12 -12.28 -14.82 8.64
C SER A 12 -10.88 -15.37 8.44
N GLU A 13 -10.37 -15.36 7.20
CA GLU A 13 -9.02 -15.83 6.87
C GLU A 13 -7.97 -14.72 7.00
N VAL A 14 -8.39 -13.45 7.13
CA VAL A 14 -7.48 -12.28 7.17
C VAL A 14 -7.41 -11.64 8.56
N ALA A 15 -8.49 -11.70 9.34
CA ALA A 15 -8.67 -10.89 10.54
C ALA A 15 -7.57 -11.01 11.61
N ASN A 16 -6.86 -12.14 11.69
CA ASN A 16 -5.82 -12.38 12.71
C ASN A 16 -4.49 -12.89 12.10
N VAL A 17 -4.21 -12.59 10.84
CA VAL A 17 -2.96 -13.03 10.17
C VAL A 17 -2.20 -11.85 9.59
N GLU A 18 -0.87 -11.94 9.64
CA GLU A 18 0.04 -10.94 9.11
C GLU A 18 0.98 -11.56 8.06
N LYS A 19 1.48 -10.72 7.15
CA LYS A 19 2.53 -11.12 6.21
C LYS A 19 3.90 -10.87 6.84
N MET A 20 4.43 -11.88 7.51
CA MET A 20 5.77 -11.84 8.10
C MET A 20 6.85 -11.80 7.01
N MET A 21 7.98 -11.14 7.31
CA MET A 21 9.15 -11.14 6.44
C MET A 21 9.80 -12.53 6.44
N PRO A 22 9.91 -13.22 5.29
CA PRO A 22 10.57 -14.53 5.23
C PRO A 22 12.04 -14.41 5.65
N MET A 23 12.54 -15.35 6.47
CA MET A 23 13.95 -15.36 6.88
C MET A 23 14.90 -15.49 5.69
N GLU A 24 14.49 -16.22 4.65
CA GLU A 24 15.25 -16.36 3.40
C GLU A 24 15.40 -15.05 2.61
N PHE A 25 14.70 -13.97 3.00
CA PHE A 25 14.88 -12.65 2.40
C PHE A 25 16.08 -11.89 2.99
N ILE A 26 16.61 -12.34 4.13
CA ILE A 26 17.68 -11.70 4.88
C ILE A 26 18.98 -12.50 4.66
N THR A 27 20.09 -11.81 4.44
CA THR A 27 21.41 -12.45 4.36
C THR A 27 21.82 -13.06 5.71
N ASP A 28 22.73 -14.04 5.69
CA ASP A 28 23.18 -14.74 6.90
C ASP A 28 23.78 -13.81 7.98
N ASP A 29 24.37 -12.67 7.55
CA ASP A 29 24.91 -11.64 8.45
C ASP A 29 23.83 -10.71 9.03
N GLY A 30 22.59 -10.78 8.53
CA GLY A 30 21.46 -9.97 8.98
C GLY A 30 21.39 -8.55 8.43
N PHE A 31 22.34 -8.13 7.58
CA PHE A 31 22.47 -6.72 7.16
C PHE A 31 22.12 -6.46 5.68
N GLY A 32 21.63 -7.47 4.96
CA GLY A 32 21.32 -7.37 3.54
C GLY A 32 20.08 -8.15 3.12
N ILE A 33 19.69 -7.95 1.86
CA ILE A 33 18.60 -8.69 1.22
C ILE A 33 19.13 -9.72 0.22
N THR A 34 18.49 -10.89 0.19
CA THR A 34 18.87 -11.98 -0.71
C THR A 34 18.35 -11.78 -2.13
N ALA A 35 18.75 -12.68 -3.05
CA ALA A 35 18.20 -12.71 -4.40
C ALA A 35 16.68 -12.97 -4.41
N ALA A 36 16.18 -13.87 -3.56
CA ALA A 36 14.75 -14.15 -3.42
C ALA A 36 13.96 -12.89 -3.01
N CYS A 37 14.51 -12.10 -2.09
CA CYS A 37 13.92 -10.82 -1.71
C CYS A 37 13.85 -9.83 -2.89
N LYS A 38 14.94 -9.73 -3.68
CA LYS A 38 14.98 -8.86 -4.87
C LYS A 38 13.97 -9.28 -5.93
N GLU A 39 13.84 -10.58 -6.19
CA GLU A 39 12.86 -11.13 -7.13
C GLU A 39 11.42 -10.78 -6.72
N TYR A 40 11.14 -10.80 -5.42
CA TYR A 40 9.84 -10.40 -4.88
C TYR A 40 9.59 -8.90 -4.94
N LEU A 41 10.56 -8.06 -4.53
CA LEU A 41 10.37 -6.61 -4.37
C LEU A 41 10.51 -5.81 -5.66
N TYR A 42 11.43 -6.17 -6.55
CA TYR A 42 11.73 -5.37 -7.76
C TYR A 42 10.53 -5.19 -8.69
N PRO A 43 9.67 -6.19 -8.91
CA PRO A 43 8.46 -5.98 -9.71
C PRO A 43 7.48 -4.97 -9.10
N LEU A 44 7.50 -4.78 -7.77
CA LEU A 44 6.55 -3.92 -7.05
C LEU A 44 6.89 -2.43 -7.16
N ILE A 45 8.14 -2.09 -7.44
CA ILE A 45 8.62 -0.71 -7.63
C ILE A 45 8.83 -0.36 -9.11
N LYS A 46 8.42 -1.24 -10.03
CA LYS A 46 8.70 -1.07 -11.44
C LYS A 46 7.79 -0.01 -12.07
N GLY A 47 8.39 1.03 -12.64
CA GLY A 47 7.71 2.09 -13.38
C GLY A 47 7.69 3.42 -12.63
N GLU A 48 7.43 4.49 -13.35
CA GLU A 48 7.36 5.85 -12.80
C GLU A 48 5.95 6.41 -13.07
N ALA A 49 5.38 7.10 -12.08
CA ALA A 49 4.04 7.65 -12.14
C ALA A 49 4.05 9.10 -11.60
N TYR A 50 4.61 10.02 -12.38
CA TYR A 50 4.67 11.43 -12.00
C TYR A 50 3.28 12.06 -11.95
N PRO A 51 3.00 12.94 -10.97
CA PRO A 51 1.74 13.67 -10.90
C PRO A 51 1.67 14.75 -11.99
N PRO A 52 0.48 15.30 -12.30
CA PRO A 52 0.38 16.57 -13.01
C PRO A 52 1.06 17.70 -12.22
N TYR A 53 1.57 18.71 -12.92
CA TYR A 53 2.23 19.86 -12.32
C TYR A 53 1.48 21.15 -12.62
N THR A 54 1.41 22.04 -11.63
CA THR A 54 0.89 23.40 -11.73
C THR A 54 1.81 24.29 -12.60
N GLU A 55 1.31 25.46 -13.00
CA GLU A 55 2.11 26.46 -13.75
C GLU A 55 3.40 26.88 -13.02
N ASN A 56 3.41 26.80 -11.68
CA ASN A 56 4.57 27.13 -10.85
C ASN A 56 5.53 25.94 -10.62
N GLY A 57 5.36 24.83 -11.34
CA GLY A 57 6.24 23.66 -11.27
C GLY A 57 6.05 22.80 -10.03
N MET A 58 4.97 22.97 -9.28
CA MET A 58 4.63 22.15 -8.10
C MET A 58 3.63 21.05 -8.47
N PRO A 59 3.70 19.83 -7.90
CA PRO A 59 2.68 18.80 -8.08
C PRO A 59 1.27 19.28 -7.74
N ASP A 60 0.31 19.00 -8.61
CA ASP A 60 -1.09 19.37 -8.44
C ASP A 60 -1.84 18.28 -7.64
N TYR A 61 -1.83 18.41 -6.32
CA TYR A 61 -2.54 17.50 -5.41
C TYR A 61 -3.97 17.98 -5.12
N VAL A 62 -4.92 17.04 -5.16
CA VAL A 62 -6.32 17.33 -4.84
C VAL A 62 -6.52 17.59 -3.34
N THR A 63 -7.26 18.64 -2.99
CA THR A 63 -7.76 18.89 -1.63
C THR A 63 -9.27 18.70 -1.59
N MET A 64 -9.75 17.77 -0.75
CA MET A 64 -11.19 17.54 -0.60
C MET A 64 -11.84 18.60 0.28
N LYS A 65 -13.08 19.00 -0.04
CA LYS A 65 -13.84 20.01 0.73
C LYS A 65 -14.34 19.52 2.09
N GLY A 66 -14.43 18.21 2.30
CA GLY A 66 -14.87 17.63 3.58
C GLY A 66 -16.28 18.07 4.03
N ILE A 67 -17.20 18.32 3.09
CA ILE A 67 -18.54 18.81 3.42
C ILE A 67 -19.29 17.73 4.22
N ALA A 68 -19.69 18.08 5.45
CA ALA A 68 -20.41 17.18 6.34
C ALA A 68 -21.84 16.91 5.86
N VAL A 69 -22.32 15.69 6.07
CA VAL A 69 -23.73 15.33 5.83
C VAL A 69 -24.58 15.70 7.04
N PRO A 70 -25.87 16.05 6.85
CA PRO A 70 -26.79 16.25 7.97
C PRO A 70 -26.89 15.01 8.85
N ARG A 71 -26.85 15.20 10.18
CA ARG A 71 -27.02 14.10 11.15
C ARG A 71 -28.46 13.55 11.09
N LYS A 72 -28.58 12.23 11.22
CA LYS A 72 -29.87 11.51 11.28
C LYS A 72 -30.12 10.81 12.62
N LEU A 73 -29.08 10.64 13.43
CA LEU A 73 -29.10 9.91 14.69
C LEU A 73 -28.53 10.81 15.79
N ASP A 74 -28.88 10.48 17.03
CA ASP A 74 -28.34 11.13 18.23
C ASP A 74 -26.85 10.82 18.43
N THR A 75 -26.22 11.53 19.34
CA THR A 75 -24.81 11.35 19.69
C THR A 75 -24.60 9.96 20.30
N PHE A 76 -23.59 9.23 19.82
CA PHE A 76 -23.19 7.94 20.38
C PHE A 76 -22.25 8.14 21.58
N GLU A 77 -22.56 7.50 22.72
CA GLU A 77 -21.72 7.44 23.92
C GLU A 77 -21.24 5.99 24.14
N LEU A 78 -19.98 5.83 24.59
CA LEU A 78 -19.28 4.55 24.79
C LEU A 78 -19.44 4.00 26.21
#